data_AF-A0A2K2V4M4-F1
#
_entry.id   AF-A0A2K2V4M4-F1
#
_cell.length_a   1.000
_cell.length_b   1.000
_cell.length_c   1.000
_cell.angle_alpha   90.00
_cell.angle_beta   90.00
_cell.angle_gamma   90.00
#
_symmetry.space_group_name_H-M   'P 1'
#
loop_
_entity.id
_entity.type
_entity.pdbx_description
1 polymer ?
#
loop_
_entity_poly.entity_id
_entity_poly.type
_entity_poly.pdbx_seq_one_letter_code
_entity_poly.pdbx_strand_id
1 'polypeptide(L)'
;MVSNPEKVLVLCIDRDDDVGVKTGIKGPIIGREKNVEAASKLAMADPSEADANAIFGAIKVYDEMQKELSEDNVMIATVTGNNKSEFLADREILRQMSEITENFRPDMIILVSDGADDERVIPLLSRFSNTISIRRVLVQQSRGMEDAYFLLRRYMEKLFENPKNRAIAFGIPGVVLFLGALFYVLNLQRYFYAGAGLLIGLILLDKAFDISRRIQLTVGYFGGSLGLVSFIGGMSGLTISIILMYNEAIY
;
A
#
# COMPACT_ATOMS: atom_id res chain seq x y z
N MET A 1 -13.88 -18.95 -34.08
CA MET A 1 -12.55 -18.61 -34.63
C MET A 1 -12.14 -17.32 -33.98
N VAL A 2 -11.15 -17.34 -33.08
CA VAL A 2 -10.54 -16.09 -32.60
C VAL A 2 -9.63 -15.66 -33.74
N SER A 3 -9.98 -14.57 -34.43
CA SER A 3 -9.13 -14.00 -35.47
C SER A 3 -7.78 -13.65 -34.84
N ASN A 4 -6.68 -14.10 -35.44
CA ASN A 4 -5.37 -13.54 -35.09
C ASN A 4 -5.47 -12.02 -35.31
N PRO A 5 -5.05 -11.19 -34.34
CA PRO A 5 -5.11 -9.75 -34.52
C PRO A 5 -4.29 -9.38 -35.74
N GLU A 6 -4.92 -8.73 -36.72
CA GLU A 6 -4.23 -8.30 -37.95
C GLU A 6 -3.45 -7.02 -37.68
N LYS A 7 -3.89 -6.19 -36.73
CA LYS A 7 -3.19 -4.94 -36.36
C LYS A 7 -2.94 -4.80 -34.86
N VAL A 8 -1.67 -4.61 -34.51
CA VAL A 8 -1.21 -4.49 -33.13
C VAL A 8 -0.62 -3.10 -32.88
N LEU A 9 -1.16 -2.38 -31.90
CA LEU A 9 -0.59 -1.13 -31.40
C LEU A 9 0.17 -1.41 -30.10
N VAL A 10 1.48 -1.23 -30.13
CA VAL A 10 2.32 -1.19 -28.92
C VAL A 10 2.28 0.23 -28.37
N LEU A 11 1.76 0.39 -27.17
CA LEU A 11 1.45 1.68 -26.58
C LEU A 11 2.20 1.86 -25.26
N CYS A 12 2.95 2.95 -25.14
CA CYS A 12 3.46 3.45 -23.86
C CYS A 12 2.66 4.69 -23.46
N ILE A 13 2.45 4.89 -22.16
CA ILE A 13 1.66 6.01 -21.63
C ILE A 13 2.45 6.69 -20.54
N ASP A 14 2.73 7.97 -20.74
CA ASP A 14 3.30 8.89 -19.76
C ASP A 14 2.16 9.82 -19.30
N ARG A 15 1.55 9.51 -18.16
CA ARG A 15 0.27 10.15 -17.77
C ARG A 15 0.47 11.58 -17.24
N ASP A 16 1.59 11.90 -16.63
CA ASP A 16 1.90 13.22 -16.08
C ASP A 16 2.71 14.11 -17.05
N ASP A 17 2.96 13.65 -18.28
CA ASP A 17 3.63 14.40 -19.35
C ASP A 17 5.10 14.71 -19.02
N ASP A 18 5.77 13.79 -18.34
CA ASP A 18 7.18 13.91 -17.97
C ASP A 18 8.09 13.98 -19.21
N VAL A 19 7.76 13.24 -20.27
CA VAL A 19 8.38 13.38 -21.59
C VAL A 19 8.23 14.81 -22.09
N GLY A 20 7.02 15.36 -22.09
CA GLY A 20 6.74 16.70 -22.60
C GLY A 20 7.41 17.80 -21.78
N VAL A 21 7.35 17.69 -20.45
CA VAL A 21 7.88 18.65 -19.49
C VAL A 21 9.40 18.66 -19.49
N LYS A 22 10.05 17.49 -19.54
CA LYS A 22 11.51 17.38 -19.39
C LYS A 22 12.25 17.41 -20.72
N THR A 23 11.63 17.01 -21.81
CA THR A 23 12.28 16.95 -23.14
C THR A 23 11.74 17.96 -24.16
N GLY A 24 10.55 18.52 -23.93
CA GLY A 24 9.86 19.41 -24.87
C GLY A 24 9.21 18.68 -26.06
N ILE A 25 9.26 17.35 -26.11
CA ILE A 25 8.60 16.53 -27.15
C ILE A 25 7.14 16.37 -26.81
N LYS A 26 6.25 16.75 -27.74
CA LYS A 26 4.80 16.62 -27.54
C LYS A 26 4.28 15.30 -28.11
N GLY A 27 3.36 14.67 -27.37
CA GLY A 27 2.60 13.53 -27.85
C GLY A 27 1.54 13.89 -28.93
N PRO A 28 1.10 12.91 -29.74
CA PRO A 28 1.53 11.51 -29.72
C PRO A 28 2.86 11.29 -30.45
N ILE A 29 3.73 10.47 -29.88
CA ILE A 29 5.04 10.11 -30.44
C ILE A 29 4.89 8.80 -31.19
N ILE A 30 4.65 8.89 -32.50
CA ILE A 30 4.38 7.72 -33.36
C ILE A 30 5.64 7.31 -34.13
N GLY A 31 5.94 6.02 -34.12
CA GLY A 31 7.05 5.42 -34.88
C GLY A 31 8.29 5.14 -34.04
N ARG A 32 9.03 4.09 -34.42
CA ARG A 32 10.12 3.53 -33.63
C ARG A 32 11.23 4.55 -33.35
N GLU A 33 11.69 5.25 -34.37
CA GLU A 33 12.82 6.20 -34.29
C GLU A 33 12.48 7.38 -33.38
N LYS A 34 11.25 7.91 -33.47
CA LYS A 34 10.80 9.00 -32.60
C LYS A 34 10.71 8.57 -31.15
N ASN A 35 10.29 7.34 -30.89
CA ASN A 35 10.27 6.77 -29.54
C ASN A 35 11.69 6.56 -28.99
N VAL A 36 12.65 6.12 -29.82
CA VAL A 36 14.07 6.01 -29.41
C VAL A 36 14.63 7.38 -29.05
N GLU A 37 14.35 8.40 -29.86
CA GLU A 37 14.79 9.76 -29.60
C GLU A 37 14.18 10.32 -28.30
N ALA A 38 12.87 10.13 -28.11
CA ALA A 38 12.17 10.59 -26.92
C ALA A 38 12.67 9.92 -25.64
N ALA A 39 12.79 8.59 -25.64
CA ALA A 39 13.32 7.83 -24.51
C ALA A 39 14.76 8.24 -24.18
N SER A 40 15.60 8.41 -25.21
CA SER A 40 16.99 8.84 -25.04
C SER A 40 17.09 10.25 -24.48
N LYS A 41 16.29 11.19 -24.98
CA LYS A 41 16.23 12.57 -24.45
C LYS A 41 15.73 12.60 -23.01
N LEU A 42 14.71 11.81 -22.68
CA LEU A 42 14.18 11.74 -21.32
C LEU A 42 15.23 11.16 -20.36
N ALA A 43 15.86 10.04 -20.71
CA ALA A 43 16.91 9.44 -19.88
C ALA A 43 18.14 10.35 -19.70
N MET A 44 18.47 11.18 -20.70
CA MET A 44 19.54 12.17 -20.58
C MET A 44 19.14 13.38 -19.72
N ALA A 45 17.87 13.79 -19.78
CA ALA A 45 17.34 14.89 -18.98
C ALA A 45 17.17 14.49 -17.50
N ASP A 46 16.64 13.29 -17.26
CA ASP A 46 16.42 12.73 -15.94
C ASP A 46 16.61 11.20 -15.94
N PRO A 47 17.81 10.71 -15.55
CA PRO A 47 18.09 9.28 -15.48
C PRO A 47 17.28 8.53 -14.42
N SER A 48 16.59 9.24 -13.52
CA SER A 48 15.78 8.62 -12.48
C SER A 48 14.37 8.26 -12.94
N GLU A 49 13.93 8.82 -14.08
CA GLU A 49 12.59 8.56 -14.60
C GLU A 49 12.42 7.15 -15.16
N ALA A 50 11.31 6.52 -14.74
CA ALA A 50 10.97 5.17 -15.14
C ALA A 50 10.33 5.13 -16.54
N ASP A 51 9.64 6.20 -16.96
CA ASP A 51 9.02 6.35 -18.28
C ASP A 51 9.99 6.11 -19.43
N ALA A 52 11.24 6.57 -19.31
CA ALA A 52 12.25 6.35 -20.35
C ALA A 52 12.46 4.85 -20.63
N ASN A 53 12.48 4.04 -19.57
CA ASN A 53 12.60 2.59 -19.69
C ASN A 53 11.30 1.93 -20.15
N ALA A 54 10.14 2.47 -19.78
CA ALA A 54 8.86 2.01 -20.31
C ALA A 54 8.80 2.17 -21.84
N ILE A 55 9.25 3.32 -22.37
CA ILE A 55 9.34 3.57 -23.82
C ILE A 55 10.35 2.62 -24.48
N PHE A 56 11.52 2.39 -23.88
CA PHE A 56 12.46 1.37 -24.38
C PHE A 56 11.88 -0.04 -24.36
N GLY A 57 11.07 -0.37 -23.35
CA GLY A 57 10.31 -1.61 -23.29
C GLY A 57 9.30 -1.72 -24.42
N ALA A 58 8.59 -0.64 -24.75
CA ALA A 58 7.68 -0.58 -25.89
C ALA A 58 8.41 -0.78 -27.22
N ILE A 59 9.58 -0.18 -27.41
CA ILE A 59 10.43 -0.40 -28.59
C ILE A 59 10.83 -1.87 -28.72
N LYS A 60 11.22 -2.50 -27.60
CA LYS A 60 11.57 -3.93 -27.61
C LYS A 60 10.38 -4.81 -28.01
N VAL A 61 9.20 -4.55 -27.44
CA VAL A 61 7.98 -5.30 -27.78
C VAL A 61 7.61 -5.10 -29.25
N TYR A 62 7.74 -3.86 -29.75
CA TYR A 62 7.53 -3.56 -31.17
C TYR A 62 8.47 -4.38 -32.08
N ASP A 63 9.76 -4.40 -31.77
CA ASP A 63 10.77 -5.15 -32.53
C ASP A 63 10.55 -6.67 -32.49
N GLU A 64 9.97 -7.19 -31.39
CA GLU A 64 9.55 -8.58 -31.28
C GLU A 64 8.33 -8.86 -32.16
N MET A 65 7.31 -8.00 -32.13
CA MET A 65 6.09 -8.15 -32.93
C MET A 65 6.34 -8.02 -34.43
N GLN A 66 7.24 -7.14 -34.86
CA GLN A 66 7.64 -7.02 -36.27
C GLN A 66 8.27 -8.29 -36.85
N LYS A 67 8.79 -9.20 -36.02
CA LYS A 67 9.32 -10.50 -36.49
C LYS A 67 8.22 -11.51 -36.76
N GLU A 68 7.07 -11.35 -36.11
CA GLU A 68 5.93 -12.27 -36.20
C GLU A 68 4.86 -11.78 -37.19
N LEU A 69 4.74 -10.47 -37.36
CA LEU A 69 3.74 -9.80 -38.19
C LEU A 69 4.40 -8.90 -39.25
N SER A 70 3.68 -8.58 -40.32
CA SER A 70 4.14 -7.62 -41.34
C SER A 70 4.33 -6.21 -40.73
N GLU A 71 5.25 -5.42 -41.29
CA GLU A 71 5.52 -4.05 -40.79
C GLU A 71 4.27 -3.16 -40.76
N ASP A 72 3.40 -3.28 -41.77
CA ASP A 72 2.15 -2.49 -41.87
C ASP A 72 1.11 -2.85 -40.79
N ASN A 73 1.32 -3.96 -40.08
CA ASN A 73 0.41 -4.51 -39.09
C ASN A 73 0.83 -4.20 -37.65
N VAL A 74 1.99 -3.57 -37.45
CA VAL A 74 2.48 -3.22 -36.11
C VAL A 74 2.80 -1.73 -36.06
N MET A 75 2.23 -1.03 -35.08
CA MET A 75 2.52 0.37 -34.80
C MET A 75 3.03 0.51 -33.37
N ILE A 76 3.98 1.42 -33.15
CA ILE A 76 4.39 1.87 -31.83
C ILE A 76 4.02 3.33 -31.65
N ALA A 77 3.44 3.65 -30.49
CA ALA A 77 3.20 5.03 -30.08
C ALA A 77 3.45 5.22 -28.58
N THR A 78 3.94 6.40 -28.21
CA THR A 78 3.88 6.90 -26.83
C THR A 78 2.92 8.07 -26.79
N VAL A 79 1.96 8.02 -25.88
CA VAL A 79 1.02 9.12 -25.63
C VAL A 79 1.36 9.78 -24.29
N THR A 80 1.25 11.11 -24.26
CA THR A 80 1.53 11.89 -23.06
C THR A 80 0.26 12.54 -22.52
N GLY A 81 0.16 12.65 -21.20
CA GLY A 81 -1.00 13.21 -20.51
C GLY A 81 -0.81 14.68 -20.16
N ASN A 82 -1.05 15.03 -18.90
CA ASN A 82 -0.96 16.41 -18.44
C ASN A 82 -0.67 16.51 -16.94
N ASN A 83 0.39 17.25 -16.58
CA ASN A 83 0.79 17.44 -15.18
C ASN A 83 -0.16 18.28 -14.30
N LYS A 84 -1.17 18.99 -14.86
CA LYS A 84 -2.00 19.92 -14.08
C LYS A 84 -3.16 19.25 -13.37
N SER A 85 -3.72 18.19 -13.95
CA SER A 85 -4.90 17.50 -13.42
C SER A 85 -5.09 16.16 -14.11
N GLU A 86 -5.44 15.14 -13.34
CA GLU A 86 -5.79 13.81 -13.86
C GLU A 86 -6.89 13.87 -14.93
N PHE A 87 -7.89 14.73 -14.77
CA PHE A 87 -8.94 14.90 -15.77
C PHE A 87 -8.40 15.46 -17.10
N LEU A 88 -7.44 16.39 -17.04
CA LEU A 88 -6.81 16.94 -18.23
C LEU A 88 -5.89 15.92 -18.91
N ALA A 89 -5.20 15.10 -18.11
CA ALA A 89 -4.37 14.00 -18.61
C ALA A 89 -5.22 12.98 -19.37
N ASP A 90 -6.30 12.49 -18.75
CA ASP A 90 -7.20 11.52 -19.37
C ASP A 90 -7.80 12.06 -20.68
N ARG A 91 -8.16 13.36 -20.71
CA ARG A 91 -8.68 14.01 -21.91
C ARG A 91 -7.63 14.12 -23.03
N GLU A 92 -6.39 14.45 -22.67
CA GLU A 92 -5.30 14.55 -23.63
C GLU A 92 -4.93 13.17 -24.22
N ILE A 93 -4.87 12.15 -23.37
CA ILE A 93 -4.68 10.75 -23.80
C ILE A 93 -5.76 10.33 -24.78
N LEU A 94 -7.04 10.60 -24.49
CA LEU A 94 -8.15 10.30 -25.40
C LEU A 94 -8.02 11.03 -26.74
N ARG A 95 -7.57 12.29 -26.74
CA ARG A 95 -7.34 13.06 -27.97
C ARG A 95 -6.25 12.44 -28.83
N GLN A 96 -5.11 12.12 -28.21
CA GLN A 96 -3.95 11.51 -28.89
C GLN A 96 -4.27 10.11 -29.40
N MET A 97 -4.99 9.30 -28.62
CA MET A 97 -5.43 7.97 -29.04
C MET A 97 -6.41 8.02 -30.21
N SER A 98 -7.26 9.04 -30.28
CA SER A 98 -8.16 9.24 -31.42
C SER A 98 -7.35 9.52 -32.69
N GLU A 99 -6.33 10.39 -32.61
CA GLU A 99 -5.43 10.73 -33.72
C GLU A 99 -4.65 9.51 -34.24
N ILE A 100 -4.16 8.65 -33.35
CA ILE A 100 -3.49 7.39 -33.71
C ILE A 100 -4.48 6.44 -34.41
N THR A 101 -5.68 6.31 -33.85
CA THR A 101 -6.68 5.32 -34.29
C THR A 101 -7.33 5.70 -35.62
N GLU A 102 -7.37 6.98 -35.98
CA GLU A 102 -7.88 7.45 -37.29
C GLU A 102 -7.18 6.76 -38.46
N ASN A 103 -5.86 6.52 -38.35
CA ASN A 103 -5.05 5.97 -39.44
C ASN A 103 -4.76 4.47 -39.30
N PHE A 104 -4.62 3.95 -38.07
CA PHE A 104 -4.16 2.57 -37.87
C PHE A 104 -5.28 1.58 -37.52
N ARG A 105 -6.27 1.98 -36.70
CA ARG A 105 -7.36 1.13 -36.17
C ARG A 105 -6.88 -0.23 -35.65
N PRO A 106 -6.29 -0.30 -34.43
CA PRO A 106 -5.72 -1.54 -33.91
C PRO A 106 -6.77 -2.56 -33.46
N ASP A 107 -6.58 -3.82 -33.81
CA ASP A 107 -7.36 -4.94 -33.27
C ASP A 107 -6.96 -5.27 -31.84
N MET A 108 -5.69 -5.03 -31.51
CA MET A 108 -5.08 -5.32 -30.22
C MET A 108 -4.17 -4.18 -29.78
N ILE A 109 -4.26 -3.79 -28.51
CA ILE A 109 -3.33 -2.85 -27.87
C ILE A 109 -2.46 -3.63 -26.89
N ILE A 110 -1.14 -3.52 -27.03
CA ILE A 110 -0.17 -3.98 -26.04
C ILE A 110 0.27 -2.76 -25.25
N LEU A 111 -0.28 -2.60 -24.04
CA LEU A 111 0.10 -1.53 -23.12
C LEU A 111 1.39 -1.91 -22.40
N VAL A 112 2.41 -1.08 -22.57
CA VAL A 112 3.66 -1.13 -21.82
C VAL A 112 3.64 -0.06 -20.74
N SER A 113 3.81 -0.47 -19.49
CA SER A 113 3.70 0.42 -18.31
C SER A 113 4.77 0.05 -17.29
N ASP A 114 5.22 1.05 -16.53
CA ASP A 114 6.17 0.88 -15.43
C ASP A 114 5.51 0.78 -14.04
N GLY A 115 4.20 1.07 -13.95
CA GLY A 115 3.53 1.23 -12.67
C GLY A 115 2.01 1.07 -12.69
N ALA A 116 1.41 1.09 -11.50
CA ALA A 116 -0.04 0.98 -11.35
C ALA A 116 -0.79 2.24 -11.82
N ASP A 117 -0.10 3.37 -11.94
CA ASP A 117 -0.72 4.65 -12.31
C ASP A 117 -1.01 4.75 -13.81
N ASP A 118 -0.15 4.22 -14.70
CA ASP A 118 -0.48 4.17 -16.13
C ASP A 118 -1.54 3.10 -16.43
N GLU A 119 -1.61 2.01 -15.66
CA GLU A 119 -2.66 1.00 -15.81
C GLU A 119 -4.07 1.55 -15.54
N ARG A 120 -4.20 2.72 -14.87
CA ARG A 120 -5.52 3.34 -14.63
C ARG A 120 -6.20 3.82 -15.91
N VAL A 121 -5.46 3.96 -17.00
CA VAL A 121 -6.01 4.41 -18.29
C VAL A 121 -6.63 3.26 -19.09
N ILE A 122 -6.49 2.00 -18.65
CA ILE A 122 -7.05 0.82 -19.33
C ILE A 122 -8.54 0.98 -19.68
N PRO A 123 -9.42 1.47 -18.77
CA PRO A 123 -10.84 1.68 -19.10
C PRO A 123 -11.05 2.71 -20.22
N LEU A 124 -10.13 3.67 -20.39
CA LEU A 124 -10.17 4.66 -21.47
C LEU A 124 -9.78 4.02 -22.80
N LEU A 125 -8.78 3.13 -22.79
CA LEU A 125 -8.26 2.44 -23.98
C LEU A 125 -9.24 1.43 -24.57
N SER A 126 -10.15 0.87 -23.76
CA SER A 126 -11.18 -0.08 -24.22
C SER A 126 -12.12 0.51 -25.29
N ARG A 127 -12.09 1.84 -25.50
CA ARG A 127 -12.83 2.51 -26.58
C ARG A 127 -12.20 2.32 -27.96
N PHE A 128 -10.91 2.01 -28.04
CA PHE A 128 -10.14 1.96 -29.29
C PHE A 128 -9.82 0.54 -29.74
N SER A 129 -9.85 -0.44 -28.83
CA SER A 129 -9.67 -1.86 -29.14
C SER A 129 -10.40 -2.72 -28.10
N ASN A 130 -10.94 -3.85 -28.56
CA ASN A 130 -11.59 -4.84 -27.70
C ASN A 130 -10.60 -5.76 -26.96
N THR A 131 -9.32 -5.78 -27.37
CA THR A 131 -8.30 -6.67 -26.81
C THR A 131 -7.11 -5.86 -26.31
N ILE A 132 -6.92 -5.83 -24.98
CA ILE A 132 -5.80 -5.14 -24.34
C ILE A 132 -4.92 -6.16 -23.62
N SER A 133 -3.64 -6.19 -23.94
CA SER A 133 -2.61 -7.00 -23.26
C SER A 133 -1.62 -6.10 -22.55
N ILE A 134 -1.19 -6.48 -21.35
CA ILE A 134 -0.32 -5.65 -20.50
C ILE A 134 1.07 -6.28 -20.42
N ARG A 135 2.10 -5.46 -20.67
CA ARG A 135 3.51 -5.80 -20.51
C ARG A 135 4.16 -4.83 -19.51
N ARG A 136 4.44 -5.32 -18.31
CA ARG A 136 5.09 -4.50 -17.26
C ARG A 136 6.60 -4.43 -17.46
N VAL A 137 7.16 -3.21 -17.39
CA VAL A 137 8.60 -2.96 -17.37
C VAL A 137 9.00 -2.56 -15.96
N LEU A 138 9.70 -3.45 -15.26
CA LEU A 138 10.19 -3.16 -13.91
C LEU A 138 11.59 -2.54 -13.97
N VAL A 139 11.70 -1.26 -13.63
CA VAL A 139 12.97 -0.54 -13.51
C VAL A 139 13.52 -0.71 -12.10
N GLN A 140 14.60 -1.48 -11.94
CA GLN A 140 15.25 -1.66 -10.65
C GLN A 140 16.21 -0.49 -10.37
N GLN A 141 15.75 0.54 -9.65
CA GLN A 141 16.61 1.64 -9.19
C GLN A 141 17.46 1.19 -7.99
N SER A 142 18.79 1.23 -8.13
CA SER A 142 19.74 0.73 -7.12
C SER A 142 20.04 1.71 -5.96
N ARG A 143 19.36 2.87 -5.89
CA ARG A 143 19.61 3.90 -4.84
C ARG A 143 19.00 3.61 -3.46
N GLY A 144 18.54 2.38 -3.22
CA GLY A 144 17.79 2.04 -2.00
C GLY A 144 18.54 2.18 -0.67
N MET A 145 19.86 2.35 -0.66
CA MET A 145 20.63 2.41 0.60
C MET A 145 20.82 3.83 1.16
N GLU A 146 21.03 4.85 0.32
CA GLU A 146 21.25 6.22 0.81
C GLU A 146 19.95 6.88 1.27
N ASP A 147 18.87 6.75 0.48
CA ASP A 147 17.58 7.34 0.85
C ASP A 147 16.97 6.67 2.08
N ALA A 148 17.12 5.35 2.20
CA ALA A 148 16.74 4.62 3.41
C ALA A 148 17.55 5.10 4.62
N TYR A 149 18.85 5.37 4.45
CA TYR A 149 19.69 5.93 5.51
C TYR A 149 19.22 7.33 5.93
N PHE A 150 18.97 8.24 4.98
CA PHE A 150 18.50 9.60 5.30
C PHE A 150 17.12 9.59 5.96
N LEU A 151 16.21 8.74 5.48
CA LEU A 151 14.88 8.59 6.04
C LEU A 151 14.95 8.02 7.47
N LEU A 152 15.73 6.96 7.68
CA LEU A 152 15.95 6.35 8.99
C LEU A 152 16.56 7.36 9.96
N ARG A 153 17.59 8.09 9.53
CA ARG A 153 18.23 9.15 10.33
C ARG A 153 17.22 10.21 10.77
N ARG A 154 16.41 10.73 9.84
CA ARG A 154 15.39 11.74 10.14
C ARG A 154 14.33 11.22 11.12
N TYR A 155 13.94 9.96 11.02
CA TYR A 155 13.04 9.33 11.99
C TYR A 155 13.68 9.20 13.35
N MET A 156 14.95 8.80 13.42
CA MET A 156 15.69 8.76 14.69
C MET A 156 15.77 10.15 15.32
N GLU A 157 16.14 11.18 14.58
CA GLU A 157 16.18 12.58 15.06
C GLU A 157 14.82 13.02 15.62
N LYS A 158 13.71 12.74 14.92
CA LYS A 158 12.34 13.03 15.41
C LYS A 158 11.96 12.28 16.70
N LEU A 159 12.49 11.07 16.91
CA LEU A 159 12.29 10.34 18.17
C LEU A 159 13.04 11.02 19.33
N PHE A 160 14.20 11.62 19.06
CA PHE A 160 15.02 12.30 20.06
C PHE A 160 14.60 13.75 20.36
N GLU A 161 13.96 14.45 19.41
CA GLU A 161 13.54 15.84 19.61
C GLU A 161 12.35 15.99 20.55
N ASN A 162 11.35 15.11 20.43
CA ASN A 162 10.09 15.26 21.17
C ASN A 162 10.14 14.50 22.51
N PRO A 163 9.92 15.16 23.67
CA PRO A 163 9.96 14.50 24.98
C PRO A 163 8.94 13.37 25.12
N LYS A 164 7.75 13.53 24.51
CA LYS A 164 6.72 12.47 24.46
C LYS A 164 7.17 11.25 23.65
N ASN A 165 7.83 11.46 22.51
CA ASN A 165 8.30 10.37 21.65
C ASN A 165 9.49 9.64 22.27
N ARG A 166 10.41 10.36 22.92
CA ARG A 166 11.50 9.78 23.72
C ARG A 166 10.98 8.89 24.84
N ALA A 167 9.97 9.34 25.58
CA ALA A 167 9.38 8.57 26.68
C ALA A 167 8.73 7.27 26.19
N ILE A 168 8.09 7.28 25.03
CA ILE A 168 7.48 6.08 24.45
C ILE A 168 8.56 5.15 23.86
N ALA A 169 9.49 5.70 23.06
CA ALA A 169 10.49 4.91 22.35
C ALA A 169 11.56 4.31 23.26
N PHE A 170 12.01 5.04 24.29
CA PHE A 170 13.08 4.60 25.20
C PHE A 170 12.61 4.41 26.63
N GLY A 171 11.62 5.19 27.08
CA GLY A 171 11.14 5.12 28.47
C GLY A 171 10.39 3.83 28.77
N ILE A 172 9.40 3.45 27.93
CA ILE A 172 8.64 2.21 28.15
C ILE A 172 9.56 0.97 28.06
N PRO A 173 10.37 0.78 27.00
CA PRO A 173 11.29 -0.35 26.95
C PRO A 173 12.33 -0.30 28.07
N GLY A 174 12.85 0.88 28.39
CA GLY A 174 13.82 1.07 29.47
C GLY A 174 13.28 0.67 30.84
N VAL A 175 12.04 1.05 31.17
CA VAL A 175 11.38 0.65 32.42
C VAL A 175 11.13 -0.85 32.45
N VAL A 176 10.68 -1.45 31.35
CA VAL A 176 10.47 -2.91 31.27
C VAL A 176 11.78 -3.67 31.49
N LEU A 177 12.87 -3.25 30.82
CA LEU A 177 14.19 -3.87 30.99
C LEU A 177 14.74 -3.65 32.40
N PHE A 178 14.59 -2.46 32.96
CA PHE A 178 15.00 -2.14 34.32
C PHE A 178 14.25 -3.00 35.35
N LEU A 179 12.92 -3.07 35.26
CA LEU A 179 12.11 -3.92 36.15
C LEU A 179 12.44 -5.39 35.96
N GLY A 180 12.63 -5.87 34.73
CA GLY A 180 13.06 -7.23 34.46
C GLY A 180 14.39 -7.56 35.14
N ALA A 181 15.40 -6.69 35.01
CA ALA A 181 16.69 -6.84 35.66
C ALA A 181 16.58 -6.76 37.20
N LEU A 182 15.80 -5.82 37.72
CA LEU A 182 15.59 -5.65 39.16
C LEU A 182 14.95 -6.90 39.78
N PHE A 183 13.87 -7.42 39.17
CA PHE A 183 13.19 -8.63 39.64
C PHE A 183 14.07 -9.88 39.49
N TYR A 184 14.95 -9.92 38.50
CA TYR A 184 15.95 -10.98 38.36
C TYR A 184 16.94 -10.99 39.53
N VAL A 185 17.53 -9.84 39.87
CA VAL A 185 18.48 -9.72 40.99
C VAL A 185 17.82 -10.07 42.34
N LEU A 186 16.54 -9.72 42.52
CA LEU A 186 15.77 -10.04 43.72
C LEU A 186 15.24 -11.49 43.77
N ASN A 187 15.52 -12.32 42.76
CA ASN A 187 14.96 -13.67 42.60
C ASN A 187 13.41 -13.70 42.55
N LEU A 188 12.78 -12.63 42.06
CA LEU A 188 11.33 -12.47 41.91
C LEU A 188 10.87 -12.58 40.44
N GLN A 189 11.73 -13.02 39.52
CA GLN A 189 11.45 -13.09 38.08
C GLN A 189 10.18 -13.89 37.75
N ARG A 190 9.85 -14.91 38.57
CA ARG A 190 8.62 -15.69 38.41
C ARG A 190 7.37 -14.82 38.50
N TYR A 191 7.35 -13.88 39.45
CA TYR A 191 6.22 -12.96 39.64
C TYR A 191 6.15 -11.91 38.53
N PHE A 192 7.29 -11.46 38.02
CA PHE A 192 7.35 -10.55 36.89
C PHE A 192 6.73 -11.18 35.62
N TYR A 193 7.14 -12.41 35.27
CA TYR A 193 6.57 -13.12 34.12
C TYR A 193 5.10 -13.48 34.31
N ALA A 194 4.73 -13.97 35.50
CA ALA A 194 3.33 -14.27 35.80
C ALA A 194 2.44 -13.03 35.73
N GLY A 195 2.89 -11.90 36.28
CA GLY A 195 2.17 -10.62 36.24
C GLY A 195 2.04 -10.07 34.82
N ALA A 196 3.12 -10.09 34.03
CA ALA A 196 3.11 -9.67 32.64
C ALA A 196 2.17 -10.54 31.79
N GLY A 197 2.24 -11.87 31.95
CA GLY A 197 1.37 -12.82 31.27
C GLY A 197 -0.11 -12.64 31.65
N LEU A 198 -0.40 -12.39 32.93
CA LEU A 198 -1.75 -12.13 33.40
C LEU A 198 -2.31 -10.82 32.83
N LEU A 199 -1.53 -9.74 32.82
CA LEU A 199 -1.93 -8.47 32.20
C LEU A 199 -2.21 -8.62 30.70
N ILE A 200 -1.30 -9.25 29.96
CA ILE A 200 -1.47 -9.48 28.52
C ILE A 200 -2.70 -10.37 28.27
N GLY A 201 -2.86 -11.44 29.05
CA GLY A 201 -4.02 -12.32 28.97
C GLY A 201 -5.33 -11.59 29.21
N LEU A 202 -5.41 -10.73 30.22
CA LEU A 202 -6.59 -9.91 30.50
C LEU A 202 -6.91 -8.96 29.35
N ILE A 203 -5.90 -8.29 28.78
CA ILE A 203 -6.08 -7.39 27.62
C ILE A 203 -6.61 -8.16 26.39
N LEU A 204 -6.07 -9.35 26.13
CA LEU A 204 -6.49 -10.18 25.00
C LEU A 204 -7.90 -10.73 25.18
N LEU A 205 -8.24 -11.19 26.38
CA LEU A 205 -9.60 -11.64 26.72
C LEU A 205 -10.60 -10.49 26.55
N ASP A 206 -10.25 -9.31 27.03
CA ASP A 206 -11.09 -8.12 26.87
C ASP A 206 -11.36 -7.80 25.39
N LYS A 207 -10.30 -7.76 24.56
CA LYS A 207 -10.44 -7.57 23.11
C LYS A 207 -11.18 -8.69 22.39
N ALA A 208 -11.03 -9.93 22.83
CA ALA A 208 -11.64 -11.09 22.16
C ALA A 208 -13.15 -11.19 22.41
N PHE A 209 -13.60 -10.77 23.59
CA PHE A 209 -14.97 -11.02 24.05
C PHE A 209 -15.76 -9.73 24.34
N ASP A 210 -15.16 -8.56 24.14
CA ASP A 210 -15.70 -7.25 24.55
C ASP A 210 -16.17 -7.28 26.02
N ILE A 211 -15.39 -7.94 26.88
CA ILE A 211 -15.76 -8.21 28.28
C ILE A 211 -16.03 -6.89 29.02
N SER A 212 -15.22 -5.86 28.80
CA SER A 212 -15.44 -4.53 29.38
C SER A 212 -16.80 -3.95 29.01
N ARG A 213 -17.24 -4.11 27.76
CA ARG A 213 -18.55 -3.60 27.31
C ARG A 213 -19.70 -4.42 27.90
N ARG A 214 -19.55 -5.75 27.96
CA ARG A 214 -20.56 -6.65 28.56
C ARG A 214 -20.70 -6.45 30.07
N ILE A 215 -19.58 -6.28 30.77
CA ILE A 215 -19.56 -5.96 32.21
C ILE A 215 -20.24 -4.62 32.46
N GLN A 216 -19.95 -3.57 31.67
CA GLN A 216 -20.60 -2.27 31.83
C GLN A 216 -22.13 -2.33 31.63
N LEU A 217 -22.61 -3.14 30.68
CA LEU A 217 -24.05 -3.36 30.47
C LEU A 217 -24.70 -4.10 31.65
N THR A 218 -24.05 -5.15 32.17
CA THR A 218 -24.53 -5.88 33.35
C THR A 218 -24.50 -5.00 34.61
N VAL A 219 -23.45 -4.19 34.79
CA VAL A 219 -23.35 -3.22 35.89
C VAL A 219 -24.45 -2.18 35.82
N GLY A 220 -24.78 -1.69 34.62
CA GLY A 220 -25.92 -0.80 34.40
C GLY A 220 -27.27 -1.45 34.76
N TYR A 221 -27.44 -2.74 34.45
CA TYR A 221 -28.65 -3.50 34.76
C TYR A 221 -28.89 -3.68 36.27
N PHE A 222 -27.81 -3.76 37.08
CA PHE A 222 -27.86 -3.86 38.54
C PHE A 222 -27.81 -2.48 39.25
N GLY A 223 -28.11 -1.38 38.54
CA GLY A 223 -28.19 -0.05 39.15
C GLY A 223 -26.84 0.63 39.40
N GLY A 224 -25.80 0.24 38.65
CA GLY A 224 -24.45 0.77 38.78
C GLY A 224 -23.55 -0.07 39.69
N SER A 225 -22.31 0.41 39.92
CA SER A 225 -21.31 -0.31 40.72
C SER A 225 -21.76 -0.60 42.15
N LEU A 226 -22.58 0.27 42.74
CA LEU A 226 -23.11 0.08 44.10
C LEU A 226 -24.04 -1.12 44.21
N GLY A 227 -24.98 -1.30 43.26
CA GLY A 227 -25.97 -2.39 43.34
C GLY A 227 -25.37 -3.77 43.08
N LEU A 228 -24.34 -3.86 42.23
CA LEU A 228 -23.57 -5.09 42.03
C LEU A 228 -22.76 -5.49 43.27
N VAL A 229 -22.14 -4.52 43.94
CA VAL A 229 -21.42 -4.75 45.20
C VAL A 229 -22.37 -5.20 46.30
N SER A 230 -23.56 -4.60 46.39
CA SER A 230 -24.61 -5.03 47.33
C SER A 230 -25.13 -6.44 47.02
N PHE A 231 -25.28 -6.81 45.75
CA PHE A 231 -25.71 -8.15 45.34
C PHE A 231 -24.67 -9.23 45.67
N ILE A 232 -23.40 -8.98 45.34
CA ILE A 232 -22.30 -9.90 45.66
C ILE A 232 -22.11 -10.00 47.18
N GLY A 233 -22.17 -8.87 47.89
CA GLY A 233 -22.14 -8.80 49.34
C GLY A 233 -23.27 -9.63 49.98
N GLY A 234 -24.50 -9.47 49.48
CA GLY A 234 -25.66 -10.24 49.94
C GLY A 234 -25.54 -11.74 49.71
N MET A 235 -25.04 -12.16 48.54
CA MET A 235 -24.79 -13.57 48.22
C MET A 235 -23.69 -14.18 49.11
N SER A 236 -22.62 -13.42 49.36
CA SER A 236 -21.54 -13.84 50.28
C SER A 236 -22.03 -13.93 51.73
N GLY A 237 -22.89 -13.01 52.17
CA GLY A 237 -23.54 -13.07 53.48
C GLY A 237 -24.45 -14.28 53.63
N LEU A 238 -25.26 -14.58 52.61
CA LEU A 238 -26.13 -15.76 52.60
C LEU A 238 -25.35 -17.07 52.65
N THR A 239 -24.24 -17.17 51.91
CA THR A 239 -23.38 -18.37 51.96
C THR A 239 -22.74 -18.54 53.33
N ILE A 240 -22.27 -17.45 53.96
CA ILE A 240 -21.76 -17.49 55.33
C ILE A 240 -22.86 -17.90 56.32
N SER A 241 -24.07 -17.36 56.20
CA SER A 241 -25.20 -17.73 57.07
C SER A 241 -25.59 -19.20 56.94
N ILE A 242 -25.58 -19.77 55.73
CA ILE A 242 -25.85 -21.19 55.50
C ILE A 242 -24.76 -22.06 56.13
N ILE A 243 -23.49 -21.68 56.02
CA ILE A 243 -22.36 -22.39 56.64
C ILE A 243 -22.48 -22.36 58.17
N LEU A 244 -22.85 -21.21 58.75
CA LEU A 244 -23.05 -21.07 60.19
C LEU A 244 -24.24 -21.91 60.69
N MET A 245 -25.37 -21.89 59.98
CA MET A 245 -26.55 -22.71 60.30
C MET A 245 -26.23 -24.21 60.24
N TYR A 246 -25.45 -24.64 59.26
CA TYR A 246 -25.02 -26.03 59.14
C TYR A 246 -24.11 -26.46 60.31
N ASN A 247 -23.22 -25.57 60.75
CA ASN A 247 -22.35 -25.84 61.89
C ASN A 247 -23.12 -25.87 63.22
N GLU A 248 -24.12 -25.01 63.42
CA GLU A 248 -24.98 -25.04 64.61
C GLU A 248 -25.90 -26.28 64.66
N ALA A 249 -26.32 -26.81 63.50
CA ALA A 249 -27.17 -27.99 63.43
C ALA A 249 -26.44 -29.33 63.71
N ILE A 250 -25.10 -29.31 63.75
CA ILE A 250 -24.24 -30.49 63.94
C ILE A 250 -23.72 -30.62 65.39
N TYR A 251 -23.92 -29.59 66.22
CA TYR A 251 -23.61 -29.59 67.66
C TYR A 251 -24.89 -29.61 68.50
#